data_AF-A0A536AH61-F1
#
_entry.id   AF-A0A536AH61-F1
#
_cell.length_a   1.000
_cell.length_b   1.000
_cell.length_c   1.000
_cell.angle_alpha   90.00
_cell.angle_beta   90.00
_cell.angle_gamma   90.00
#
_symmetry.space_group_name_H-M   'P 1'
#
loop_
_entity.id
_entity.type
_entity.pdbx_description
1 polymer ?
#
loop_
_entity_poly.entity_id
_entity_poly.type
_entity_poly.pdbx_seq_one_letter_code
_entity_poly.pdbx_strand_id
1 'polypeptide(L)'
;MEGAREILQDREASGAFARAALDTVARPRRLALAARLADIGARLGLARMAARLPGRVGWASSLAARAEGPPFRGVDREGADVSVFAGCIMRESFGETERATVRILERGGLVVSVPEEQTCCGALHAHAGDGERARQLARLNIDAFSGSDAKVVVNAAGCGAHLKDYGHVLGSDPLWADRAKAFAARVRDVSEVVKAHPGRTRRAVRVVYQDACHLAHGQRIRAQPRALLRAIEGVTLVDIEDAE
;
A
#
# COMPACT_ATOMS: atom_id res chain seq x y z
N MET A 1 18.46 17.88 9.22
CA MET A 1 17.94 16.52 8.95
C MET A 1 18.92 15.42 9.36
N GLU A 2 20.24 15.68 9.45
CA GLU A 2 21.23 14.79 10.09
C GLU A 2 20.82 14.33 11.50
N GLY A 3 20.50 15.24 12.42
CA GLY A 3 20.27 14.89 13.83
C GLY A 3 19.09 13.94 14.07
N ALA A 4 18.07 13.96 13.22
CA ALA A 4 16.96 12.99 13.30
C ALA A 4 17.37 11.61 12.77
N ARG A 5 18.29 11.54 11.80
CA ARG A 5 18.86 10.27 11.31
C ARG A 5 19.80 9.64 12.33
N GLU A 6 20.61 10.45 13.02
CA GLU A 6 21.50 10.02 14.10
C GLU A 6 20.72 9.41 15.28
N ILE A 7 19.65 10.09 15.74
CA ILE A 7 18.77 9.59 16.80
C ILE A 7 18.02 8.30 16.39
N LEU A 8 17.76 8.10 15.09
CA LEU A 8 17.14 6.88 14.58
C LEU A 8 18.14 5.72 14.39
N GLN A 9 19.42 6.02 14.20
CA GLN A 9 20.49 5.02 14.18
C GLN A 9 20.79 4.48 15.59
N ASP A 10 20.62 5.32 16.61
CA ASP A 10 20.78 4.97 18.03
C ASP A 10 19.55 4.30 18.67
N ARG A 11 18.39 4.33 17.98
CA ARG A 11 17.22 3.54 18.43
C ARG A 11 17.51 2.07 18.15
N GLU A 12 17.76 1.30 19.22
CA GLU A 12 17.83 -0.17 19.15
C GLU A 12 16.76 -0.70 18.21
N ALA A 13 17.20 -1.39 17.16
CA ALA A 13 16.32 -2.04 16.20
C ALA A 13 15.25 -2.82 16.97
N SER A 14 13.98 -2.48 16.71
CA SER A 14 12.76 -3.04 17.30
C SER A 14 12.99 -4.38 18.01
N GLY A 15 12.64 -4.50 19.30
CA GLY A 15 12.89 -5.72 20.08
C GLY A 15 12.43 -7.01 19.37
N ALA A 16 13.02 -8.16 19.70
CA ALA A 16 12.86 -9.41 18.93
C ALA A 16 11.40 -9.77 18.56
N PHE A 17 10.45 -9.48 19.45
CA PHE A 17 9.02 -9.64 19.19
C PHE A 17 8.50 -8.76 18.04
N ALA A 18 8.86 -7.48 18.02
CA ALA A 18 8.45 -6.54 16.98
C ALA A 18 9.07 -6.91 15.61
N ARG A 19 10.34 -7.34 15.58
CA ARG A 19 10.93 -7.92 14.36
C ARG A 19 10.16 -9.16 13.90
N ALA A 20 9.85 -10.09 14.79
CA ALA A 20 9.08 -11.29 14.43
C ALA A 20 7.67 -10.96 13.88
N ALA A 21 7.02 -9.93 14.43
CA ALA A 21 5.73 -9.45 13.94
C ALA A 21 5.83 -8.82 12.54
N LEU A 22 6.79 -7.92 12.32
CA LEU A 22 7.06 -7.31 11.01
C LEU A 22 7.40 -8.36 9.95
N ASP A 23 8.23 -9.33 10.33
CA ASP A 23 8.70 -10.39 9.47
C ASP A 23 7.60 -11.45 9.21
N THR A 24 6.52 -11.44 10.00
CA THR A 24 5.26 -12.15 9.70
C THR A 24 4.47 -11.42 8.62
N VAL A 25 4.36 -10.09 8.72
CA VAL A 25 3.68 -9.26 7.71
C VAL A 25 4.38 -9.35 6.34
N ALA A 26 5.72 -9.44 6.32
CA ALA A 26 6.47 -9.57 5.07
C ALA A 26 6.43 -10.97 4.44
N ARG A 27 5.89 -11.99 5.11
CA ARG A 27 5.85 -13.38 4.59
C ARG A 27 4.42 -13.74 4.17
N PRO A 28 4.14 -13.92 2.86
CA PRO A 28 2.77 -14.12 2.36
C PRO A 28 2.01 -15.25 3.06
N ARG A 29 2.62 -16.42 3.25
CA ARG A 29 1.97 -17.57 3.92
C ARG A 29 1.64 -17.30 5.39
N ARG A 30 2.53 -16.62 6.11
CA ARG A 30 2.31 -16.30 7.53
C ARG A 30 1.27 -15.20 7.69
N LEU A 31 1.35 -14.16 6.86
CA LEU A 31 0.35 -13.10 6.81
C LEU A 31 -1.03 -13.65 6.45
N ALA A 32 -1.14 -14.51 5.44
CA ALA A 32 -2.40 -15.13 5.04
C ALA A 32 -3.03 -15.94 6.19
N LEU A 33 -2.23 -16.72 6.94
CA LEU A 33 -2.70 -17.43 8.12
C LEU A 33 -3.16 -16.46 9.22
N ALA A 34 -2.35 -15.45 9.54
CA ALA A 34 -2.68 -14.45 10.55
C ALA A 34 -3.96 -13.67 10.20
N ALA A 35 -4.10 -13.23 8.94
CA ALA A 35 -5.28 -12.53 8.45
C ALA A 35 -6.55 -13.39 8.53
N ARG A 36 -6.46 -14.68 8.17
CA ARG A 36 -7.59 -15.62 8.31
C ARG A 36 -8.01 -15.81 9.76
N LEU A 37 -7.04 -16.00 10.67
CA LEU A 37 -7.33 -16.14 12.09
C LEU A 37 -7.94 -14.86 12.67
N ALA A 38 -7.43 -13.69 12.28
CA ALA A 38 -7.97 -12.40 12.68
C ALA A 38 -9.40 -12.19 12.17
N ASP A 39 -9.69 -12.52 10.91
CA ASP A 39 -11.03 -12.42 10.33
C ASP A 39 -12.04 -13.35 11.03
N ILE A 40 -11.65 -14.60 11.31
CA ILE A 40 -12.47 -15.54 12.09
C ILE A 40 -12.74 -14.96 13.48
N GLY A 41 -11.70 -14.49 14.18
CA GLY A 41 -11.85 -13.88 15.51
C GLY A 41 -12.75 -12.64 15.49
N ALA A 42 -12.66 -11.81 14.44
CA ALA A 42 -13.52 -10.65 14.26
C ALA A 42 -14.98 -11.03 14.00
N ARG A 43 -15.24 -12.09 13.21
CA ARG A 43 -16.59 -12.63 12.96
C ARG A 43 -17.21 -13.26 14.20
N LEU A 44 -16.39 -13.88 15.05
CA LEU A 44 -16.82 -14.44 16.34
C LEU A 44 -16.97 -13.37 17.44
N GLY A 45 -16.68 -12.10 17.16
CA GLY A 45 -16.79 -11.01 18.13
C GLY A 45 -15.64 -10.93 19.14
N LEU A 46 -14.61 -11.78 19.02
CA LEU A 46 -13.46 -11.80 19.94
C LEU A 46 -12.69 -10.48 19.90
N ALA A 47 -12.53 -9.87 18.73
CA ALA A 47 -11.90 -8.55 18.61
C ALA A 47 -12.68 -7.48 19.38
N ARG A 48 -14.02 -7.52 19.33
CA ARG A 48 -14.89 -6.58 20.06
C ARG A 48 -14.84 -6.80 21.57
N MET A 49 -14.68 -8.04 22.02
CA MET A 49 -14.47 -8.36 23.43
C MET A 49 -13.09 -7.90 23.89
N ALA A 50 -12.04 -8.18 23.12
CA ALA A 50 -10.68 -7.77 23.40
C ALA A 50 -10.54 -6.24 23.47
N ALA A 51 -11.25 -5.49 22.61
CA ALA A 51 -11.28 -4.02 22.64
C ALA A 51 -11.75 -3.42 23.97
N ARG A 52 -12.48 -4.18 24.79
CA ARG A 52 -12.93 -3.74 26.13
C ARG A 52 -11.89 -3.97 27.23
N LEU A 53 -10.82 -4.73 26.94
CA LEU A 53 -9.76 -4.99 27.89
C LEU A 53 -8.75 -3.84 27.91
N PRO A 54 -8.27 -3.42 29.10
CA PRO A 54 -7.29 -2.34 29.19
C PRO A 54 -5.92 -2.75 28.65
N GLY A 55 -5.11 -1.74 28.32
CA GLY A 55 -3.72 -1.92 27.95
C GLY A 55 -3.51 -2.53 26.57
N ARG A 56 -2.46 -3.34 26.44
CA ARG A 56 -1.94 -3.81 25.13
C ARG A 56 -2.93 -4.71 24.39
N VAL A 57 -3.82 -5.40 25.11
CA VAL A 57 -4.81 -6.31 24.52
C VAL A 57 -5.90 -5.52 23.79
N GLY A 58 -6.47 -4.50 24.44
CA GLY A 58 -7.44 -3.61 23.80
C GLY A 58 -6.84 -2.89 22.60
N TRP A 59 -5.63 -2.35 22.74
CA TRP A 59 -4.93 -1.72 21.62
C TRP A 59 -4.68 -2.71 20.46
N ALA A 60 -4.20 -3.93 20.73
CA ALA A 60 -3.93 -4.91 19.69
C ALA A 60 -5.18 -5.32 18.89
N SER A 61 -6.37 -5.25 19.50
CA SER A 61 -7.62 -5.52 18.79
C SER A 61 -7.90 -4.53 17.65
N SER A 62 -7.36 -3.31 17.71
CA SER A 62 -7.47 -2.32 16.63
C SER A 62 -6.69 -2.72 15.37
N LEU A 63 -5.69 -3.60 15.51
CA LEU A 63 -4.90 -4.12 14.40
C LEU A 63 -5.60 -5.26 13.66
N ALA A 64 -6.68 -5.81 14.22
CA ALA A 64 -7.50 -6.83 13.58
C ALA A 64 -8.37 -6.17 12.50
N ALA A 65 -7.75 -5.81 11.38
CA ALA A 65 -8.48 -5.35 10.21
C ALA A 65 -9.42 -6.45 9.73
N ARG A 66 -10.69 -6.10 9.56
CA ARG A 66 -11.67 -6.99 8.94
C ARG A 66 -11.34 -7.09 7.46
N ALA A 67 -11.30 -8.31 6.92
CA ALA A 67 -11.02 -8.50 5.51
C ALA A 67 -12.19 -7.98 4.67
N GLU A 68 -11.90 -7.21 3.62
CA GLU A 68 -12.90 -6.70 2.66
C GLU A 68 -13.41 -7.80 1.72
N GLY A 69 -12.82 -9.00 1.74
CA GLY A 69 -13.21 -10.12 0.90
C GLY A 69 -12.10 -11.16 0.80
N PRO A 70 -12.19 -12.13 -0.13
CA PRO A 70 -11.11 -13.09 -0.34
C PRO A 70 -9.83 -12.37 -0.80
N PRO A 71 -8.65 -12.89 -0.41
CA PRO A 71 -7.37 -12.36 -0.85
C PRO A 71 -7.31 -12.21 -2.37
N PHE A 72 -6.67 -11.13 -2.81
CA PHE A 72 -6.42 -10.89 -4.22
C PHE A 72 -5.26 -11.76 -4.72
N ARG A 73 -5.36 -12.24 -5.94
CA ARG A 73 -4.29 -12.93 -6.65
C ARG A 73 -4.14 -12.26 -8.01
N GLY A 74 -2.92 -11.82 -8.28
CA GLY A 74 -2.57 -11.14 -9.52
C GLY A 74 -2.53 -12.11 -10.69
N VAL A 75 -2.49 -11.55 -11.89
CA VAL A 75 -2.21 -12.29 -13.12
C VAL A 75 -1.17 -11.52 -13.89
N ASP A 76 -0.09 -12.19 -14.24
CA ASP A 76 0.98 -11.66 -15.06
C ASP A 76 0.52 -11.61 -16.51
N ARG A 77 0.71 -10.47 -17.15
CA ARG A 77 0.40 -10.26 -18.57
C ARG A 77 1.58 -9.62 -19.28
N GLU A 78 1.96 -10.20 -20.40
CA GLU A 78 2.89 -9.58 -21.34
C GLU A 78 2.25 -8.37 -22.02
N GLY A 79 3.07 -7.40 -22.45
CA GLY A 79 2.58 -6.20 -23.16
C GLY A 79 1.65 -5.31 -22.34
N ALA A 80 1.75 -5.34 -21.01
CA ALA A 80 0.91 -4.51 -20.13
C ALA A 80 1.27 -3.02 -20.22
N ASP A 81 0.25 -2.16 -20.27
CA ASP A 81 0.40 -0.70 -20.18
C ASP A 81 0.79 -0.26 -18.76
N VAL A 82 0.32 -1.02 -17.77
CA VAL A 82 0.54 -0.77 -16.33
C VAL A 82 0.70 -2.08 -15.56
N SER A 83 1.52 -2.05 -14.52
CA SER A 83 1.71 -3.16 -13.59
C SER A 83 1.27 -2.74 -12.19
N VAL A 84 0.33 -3.45 -11.56
CA VAL A 84 -0.18 -3.09 -10.23
C VAL A 84 0.67 -3.71 -9.12
N PHE A 85 1.05 -2.87 -8.16
CA PHE A 85 1.64 -3.27 -6.89
C PHE A 85 0.54 -3.52 -5.86
N ALA A 86 0.19 -4.79 -5.65
CA ALA A 86 -0.77 -5.25 -4.64
C ALA A 86 -0.13 -5.43 -3.24
N GLY A 87 1.20 -5.50 -3.16
CA GLY A 87 1.93 -5.60 -1.89
C GLY A 87 1.48 -6.76 -0.99
N CYS A 88 1.55 -6.55 0.32
CA CYS A 88 1.23 -7.57 1.33
C CYS A 88 -0.17 -7.40 1.94
N ILE A 89 -0.43 -6.30 2.65
CA ILE A 89 -1.70 -6.08 3.37
C ILE A 89 -2.86 -5.91 2.39
N MET A 90 -2.68 -5.11 1.33
CA MET A 90 -3.76 -4.88 0.36
C MET A 90 -4.19 -6.19 -0.32
N ARG A 91 -3.21 -7.00 -0.73
CA ARG A 91 -3.45 -8.34 -1.29
C ARG A 91 -4.25 -9.25 -0.35
N GLU A 92 -3.89 -9.34 0.93
CA GLU A 92 -4.47 -10.33 1.84
C GLU A 92 -5.77 -9.85 2.52
N SER A 93 -5.90 -8.56 2.81
CA SER A 93 -7.02 -8.00 3.58
C SER A 93 -7.96 -7.10 2.76
N PHE A 94 -7.48 -6.47 1.69
CA PHE A 94 -8.23 -5.49 0.88
C PHE A 94 -8.45 -5.98 -0.56
N GLY A 95 -8.75 -7.27 -0.70
CA GLY A 95 -8.82 -7.91 -2.02
C GLY A 95 -9.91 -7.33 -2.93
N GLU A 96 -11.01 -6.80 -2.38
CA GLU A 96 -12.03 -6.11 -3.17
C GLU A 96 -11.52 -4.79 -3.74
N THR A 97 -10.77 -4.03 -2.95
CA THR A 97 -10.10 -2.80 -3.39
C THR A 97 -9.08 -3.07 -4.50
N GLU A 98 -8.28 -4.13 -4.39
CA GLU A 98 -7.36 -4.55 -5.48
C GLU A 98 -8.12 -4.92 -6.76
N ARG A 99 -9.17 -5.75 -6.65
CA ARG A 99 -10.02 -6.09 -7.81
C ARG A 99 -10.66 -4.84 -8.41
N ALA A 100 -11.09 -3.88 -7.59
CA ALA A 100 -11.65 -2.61 -8.06
C ALA A 100 -10.61 -1.76 -8.79
N THR A 101 -9.37 -1.74 -8.30
CA THR A 101 -8.22 -1.06 -8.90
C THR A 101 -7.94 -1.60 -10.29
N VAL A 102 -7.84 -2.94 -10.45
CA VAL A 102 -7.66 -3.56 -11.77
C VAL A 102 -8.84 -3.24 -12.69
N ARG A 103 -10.09 -3.42 -12.21
CA ARG A 103 -11.29 -3.15 -13.02
C ARG A 103 -11.37 -1.71 -13.52
N ILE A 104 -11.01 -0.71 -12.70
CA ILE A 104 -11.11 0.69 -13.13
C ILE A 104 -10.01 1.05 -14.15
N LEU A 105 -8.82 0.46 -14.02
CA LEU A 105 -7.74 0.61 -15.00
C LEU A 105 -8.10 -0.07 -16.34
N GLU A 106 -8.60 -1.30 -16.30
CA GLU A 106 -9.05 -2.03 -17.50
C GLU A 106 -10.22 -1.32 -18.19
N ARG A 107 -11.19 -0.78 -17.43
CA ARG A 107 -12.26 0.08 -17.99
C ARG A 107 -11.74 1.37 -18.62
N GLY A 108 -10.56 1.82 -18.21
CA GLY A 108 -9.83 2.93 -18.85
C GLY A 108 -9.14 2.55 -20.15
N GLY A 109 -9.26 1.29 -20.59
CA GLY A 109 -8.66 0.74 -21.81
C GLY A 109 -7.21 0.27 -21.63
N LEU A 110 -6.74 0.10 -20.39
CA LEU A 110 -5.37 -0.33 -20.11
C LEU A 110 -5.28 -1.86 -19.99
N VAL A 111 -4.23 -2.44 -20.57
CA VAL A 111 -3.80 -3.81 -20.27
C VAL A 111 -3.07 -3.80 -18.91
N VAL A 112 -3.64 -4.50 -17.93
CA VAL A 112 -3.12 -4.53 -16.56
C VAL A 112 -2.44 -5.86 -16.27
N SER A 113 -1.19 -5.81 -15.83
CA SER A 113 -0.46 -6.94 -15.25
C SER A 113 -0.35 -6.77 -13.74
N VAL A 114 -0.32 -7.87 -12.99
CA VAL A 114 -0.10 -7.86 -11.54
C VAL A 114 0.90 -8.97 -11.19
N PRO A 115 2.22 -8.70 -11.25
CA PRO A 115 3.27 -9.68 -10.97
C PRO A 115 3.02 -10.45 -9.68
N GLU A 116 3.00 -11.78 -9.70
CA GLU A 116 2.74 -12.58 -8.51
C GLU A 116 3.90 -12.52 -7.51
N GLU A 117 5.14 -12.43 -8.01
CA GLU A 117 6.41 -12.49 -7.29
C GLU A 117 6.71 -11.28 -6.40
N GLN A 118 5.96 -10.19 -6.58
CA GLN A 118 6.08 -9.02 -5.71
C GLN A 118 5.79 -9.36 -4.24
N THR A 119 6.35 -8.57 -3.33
CA THR A 119 6.27 -8.79 -1.89
C THR A 119 5.90 -7.51 -1.13
N CYS A 120 6.05 -7.51 0.20
CA CYS A 120 5.88 -6.31 1.02
C CYS A 120 6.80 -5.18 0.51
N CYS A 121 6.29 -3.94 0.51
CA CYS A 121 7.08 -2.79 0.07
C CYS A 121 8.30 -2.50 0.97
N GLY A 122 8.27 -2.92 2.25
CA GLY A 122 9.34 -2.65 3.22
C GLY A 122 9.15 -1.41 4.09
N ALA A 123 8.12 -0.59 3.85
CA ALA A 123 7.92 0.68 4.57
C ALA A 123 7.89 0.52 6.10
N LEU A 124 7.13 -0.47 6.61
CA LEU A 124 7.06 -0.75 8.04
C LEU A 124 8.41 -1.17 8.65
N HIS A 125 9.24 -1.87 7.87
CA HIS A 125 10.57 -2.31 8.32
C HIS A 125 11.50 -1.10 8.40
N ALA A 126 11.49 -0.25 7.38
CA ALA A 126 12.26 0.98 7.36
C ALA A 126 11.89 1.91 8.54
N HIS A 127 10.60 2.12 8.80
CA HIS A 127 10.14 2.92 9.94
C HIS A 127 10.48 2.31 11.31
N ALA A 128 10.65 0.99 11.36
CA ALA A 128 11.01 0.25 12.57
C ALA A 128 12.53 0.14 12.80
N GLY A 129 13.34 0.77 11.94
CA GLY A 129 14.80 0.72 11.99
C GLY A 129 15.43 -0.52 11.33
N ASP A 130 14.62 -1.40 10.72
CA ASP A 130 15.10 -2.60 10.03
C ASP A 130 15.41 -2.30 8.55
N GLY A 131 16.48 -1.53 8.35
CA GLY A 131 16.91 -1.08 7.03
C GLY A 131 17.42 -2.20 6.13
N GLU A 132 18.03 -3.26 6.70
CA GLU A 132 18.50 -4.41 5.93
C GLU A 132 17.32 -5.16 5.32
N ARG A 133 16.30 -5.47 6.12
CA ARG A 133 15.11 -6.16 5.61
C ARG A 133 14.36 -5.30 4.60
N ALA A 134 14.26 -3.99 4.82
CA ALA A 134 13.67 -3.06 3.87
C ALA A 134 14.40 -3.10 2.51
N ARG A 135 15.74 -3.08 2.49
CA ARG A 135 16.54 -3.20 1.25
C ARG A 135 16.33 -4.54 0.57
N GLN A 136 16.28 -5.64 1.32
CA GLN A 136 16.03 -6.97 0.75
C GLN A 136 14.66 -7.02 0.05
N LEU A 137 13.61 -6.51 0.70
CA LEU A 137 12.27 -6.43 0.12
C LEU A 137 12.24 -5.53 -1.13
N ALA A 138 12.97 -4.42 -1.11
CA ALA A 138 13.08 -3.54 -2.27
C ALA A 138 13.71 -4.24 -3.48
N ARG A 139 14.81 -4.99 -3.29
CA ARG A 139 15.44 -5.78 -4.37
C ARG A 139 14.48 -6.80 -4.97
N LEU A 140 13.77 -7.56 -4.14
CA LEU A 140 12.78 -8.54 -4.58
C LEU A 140 11.66 -7.90 -5.42
N ASN A 141 11.16 -6.73 -4.99
CA ASN A 141 10.17 -6.00 -5.76
C ASN A 141 10.74 -5.48 -7.08
N ILE A 142 11.95 -4.93 -7.11
CA ILE A 142 12.55 -4.47 -8.37
C ILE A 142 12.69 -5.63 -9.37
N ASP A 143 13.08 -6.81 -8.92
CA ASP A 143 13.15 -8.01 -9.76
C ASP A 143 11.76 -8.44 -10.26
N ALA A 144 10.74 -8.45 -9.40
CA ALA A 144 9.37 -8.83 -9.79
C ALA A 144 8.76 -7.94 -10.89
N PHE A 145 9.23 -6.69 -11.03
CA PHE A 145 8.78 -5.75 -12.06
C PHE A 145 9.84 -5.50 -13.14
N SER A 146 10.87 -6.35 -13.24
CA SER A 146 11.96 -6.18 -14.20
C SER A 146 11.61 -6.59 -15.64
N GLY A 147 10.58 -7.43 -15.81
CA GLY A 147 10.13 -7.91 -17.13
C GLY A 147 9.35 -6.88 -17.97
N SER A 148 9.15 -5.65 -17.47
CA SER A 148 8.41 -4.60 -18.18
C SER A 148 8.82 -3.21 -17.72
N ASP A 149 8.81 -2.25 -18.64
CA ASP A 149 9.00 -0.80 -18.38
C ASP A 149 7.68 -0.07 -18.09
N ALA A 150 6.57 -0.79 -17.98
CA ALA A 150 5.26 -0.23 -17.63
C ALA A 150 5.30 0.58 -16.32
N LYS A 151 4.36 1.52 -16.19
CA LYS A 151 4.16 2.25 -14.93
C LYS A 151 3.77 1.26 -13.83
N VAL A 152 4.38 1.40 -12.65
CA VAL A 152 4.03 0.61 -11.46
C VAL A 152 2.95 1.36 -10.70
N VAL A 153 1.73 0.85 -10.73
CA VAL A 153 0.55 1.50 -10.15
C VAL A 153 0.30 0.98 -8.73
N VAL A 154 0.10 1.89 -7.77
CA VAL A 154 -0.14 1.56 -6.37
C VAL A 154 -1.34 2.33 -5.83
N ASN A 155 -2.18 1.69 -5.03
CA ASN A 155 -3.36 2.30 -4.39
C ASN A 155 -3.19 2.52 -2.87
N ALA A 156 -2.06 2.10 -2.31
CA ALA A 156 -1.72 2.25 -0.91
C ALA A 156 -0.68 3.36 -0.73
N ALA A 157 -1.11 4.50 -0.18
CA ALA A 157 -0.32 5.71 -0.05
C ALA A 157 1.07 5.50 0.61
N GLY A 158 1.13 4.73 1.70
CA GLY A 158 2.38 4.41 2.39
C GLY A 158 3.32 3.53 1.55
N CYS A 159 2.77 2.54 0.84
CA CYS A 159 3.56 1.74 -0.09
C CYS A 159 4.08 2.61 -1.23
N GLY A 160 3.24 3.47 -1.83
CA GLY A 160 3.65 4.33 -2.94
C GLY A 160 4.74 5.34 -2.56
N ALA A 161 4.65 5.95 -1.37
CA ALA A 161 5.70 6.83 -0.87
C ALA A 161 7.04 6.09 -0.72
N HIS A 162 7.03 4.88 -0.15
CA HIS A 162 8.24 4.11 0.07
C HIS A 162 8.81 3.50 -1.22
N LEU A 163 7.96 3.04 -2.15
CA LEU A 163 8.39 2.57 -3.48
C LEU A 163 9.07 3.70 -4.28
N LYS A 164 8.54 4.94 -4.21
CA LYS A 164 9.18 6.13 -4.80
C LYS A 164 10.50 6.49 -4.11
N ASP A 165 10.72 6.05 -2.87
CA ASP A 165 11.96 6.27 -2.11
C ASP A 165 13.02 5.16 -2.33
N TYR A 166 12.74 4.14 -3.15
CA TYR A 166 13.69 3.03 -3.37
C TYR A 166 15.07 3.49 -3.87
N GLY A 167 15.14 4.56 -4.65
CA GLY A 167 16.41 5.15 -5.06
C GLY A 167 17.26 5.66 -3.89
N HIS A 168 16.64 6.07 -2.78
CA HIS A 168 17.35 6.38 -1.53
C HIS A 168 17.65 5.12 -0.73
N VAL A 169 16.67 4.22 -0.57
CA VAL A 169 16.80 2.96 0.20
C VAL A 169 17.97 2.11 -0.27
N LEU A 170 18.17 2.02 -1.60
CA LEU A 170 19.23 1.26 -2.25
C LEU A 170 20.33 2.15 -2.85
N GLY A 171 20.35 3.45 -2.53
CA GLY A 171 21.24 4.42 -3.17
C GLY A 171 22.73 4.19 -2.92
N SER A 172 23.08 3.51 -1.83
CA SER A 172 24.47 3.13 -1.50
C SER A 172 24.88 1.75 -2.02
N ASP A 173 23.97 1.04 -2.70
CA ASP A 173 24.24 -0.29 -3.24
C ASP A 173 24.61 -0.18 -4.73
N PRO A 174 25.90 -0.40 -5.10
CA PRO A 174 26.36 -0.16 -6.46
C PRO A 174 25.70 -1.08 -7.51
N LEU A 175 25.18 -2.24 -7.10
CA LEU A 175 24.51 -3.17 -8.02
C LEU A 175 23.04 -2.80 -8.23
N TRP A 176 22.46 -1.99 -7.35
CA TRP A 176 21.02 -1.74 -7.31
C TRP A 176 20.62 -0.28 -7.45
N ALA A 177 21.51 0.68 -7.18
CA ALA A 177 21.18 2.10 -7.13
C ALA A 177 20.46 2.59 -8.40
N ASP A 178 20.96 2.22 -9.59
CA ASP A 178 20.37 2.67 -10.85
C ASP A 178 19.04 1.96 -11.15
N ARG A 179 18.96 0.65 -10.89
CA ARG A 179 17.71 -0.13 -11.02
C ARG A 179 16.62 0.41 -10.09
N ALA A 180 17.00 0.80 -8.86
CA ALA A 180 16.10 1.36 -7.87
C ALA A 180 15.59 2.74 -8.25
N LYS A 181 16.46 3.62 -8.77
CA LYS A 181 16.06 4.92 -9.33
C LYS A 181 15.10 4.76 -10.51
N ALA A 182 15.43 3.85 -11.44
CA ALA A 182 14.59 3.57 -12.60
C ALA A 182 13.23 3.01 -12.19
N PHE A 183 13.18 2.07 -11.25
CA PHE A 183 11.93 1.56 -10.69
C PHE A 183 11.10 2.67 -10.04
N ALA A 184 11.70 3.45 -9.13
CA ALA A 184 11.02 4.54 -8.43
C ALA A 184 10.41 5.58 -9.39
N ALA A 185 11.10 5.89 -10.49
CA ALA A 185 10.62 6.82 -11.52
C ALA A 185 9.36 6.35 -12.25
N ARG A 186 9.07 5.03 -12.25
CA ARG A 186 7.87 4.42 -12.86
C ARG A 186 6.68 4.32 -11.90
N VAL A 187 6.89 4.51 -10.59
CA VAL A 187 5.83 4.35 -9.59
C VAL A 187 4.83 5.50 -9.69
N ARG A 188 3.55 5.18 -9.79
CA ARG A 188 2.43 6.13 -9.82
C ARG A 188 1.35 5.69 -8.84
N ASP A 189 0.80 6.65 -8.10
CA ASP A 189 -0.45 6.41 -7.40
C ASP A 189 -1.57 6.15 -8.42
N VAL A 190 -2.52 5.29 -8.07
CA VAL A 190 -3.67 4.96 -8.93
C VAL A 190 -4.43 6.21 -9.40
N SER A 191 -4.51 7.25 -8.57
CA SER A 191 -5.20 8.50 -8.91
C SER A 191 -4.48 9.31 -10.00
N GLU A 192 -3.18 9.08 -10.23
CA GLU A 192 -2.42 9.71 -11.32
C GLU A 192 -2.67 9.04 -12.68
N VAL A 193 -3.18 7.79 -12.67
CA VAL A 193 -3.27 6.94 -13.87
C VAL A 193 -4.71 6.75 -14.31
N VAL A 194 -5.63 6.59 -13.36
CA VAL A 194 -7.05 6.45 -13.67
C VAL A 194 -7.53 7.70 -14.41
N LYS A 195 -8.15 7.49 -15.56
CA LYS A 195 -8.85 8.55 -16.27
C LYS A 195 -10.20 8.77 -15.61
N ALA A 196 -10.60 10.02 -15.46
CA ALA A 196 -11.96 10.35 -15.09
C ALA A 196 -12.93 9.66 -16.06
N HIS A 197 -13.85 8.87 -15.54
CA HIS A 197 -14.86 8.18 -16.32
C HIS A 197 -16.20 8.90 -16.11
N PRO A 198 -17.02 9.11 -17.16
CA PRO A 198 -18.32 9.77 -17.06
C PRO A 198 -19.36 8.85 -16.41
N GLY A 199 -19.08 8.36 -15.21
CA GLY A 199 -19.99 7.60 -14.39
C GLY A 199 -20.96 8.52 -13.67
N ARG A 200 -22.21 8.07 -13.54
CA ARG A 200 -23.26 8.75 -12.76
C ARG A 200 -23.64 7.88 -11.56
N THR A 201 -23.80 8.48 -10.39
CA THR A 201 -24.37 7.81 -9.22
C THR A 201 -25.88 7.64 -9.38
N ARG A 202 -26.47 6.59 -8.81
CA ARG A 202 -27.93 6.36 -8.89
C ARG A 202 -28.77 7.44 -8.20
N ARG A 203 -28.17 8.17 -7.27
CA ARG A 203 -28.74 9.29 -6.51
C ARG A 203 -27.63 10.27 -6.15
N ALA A 204 -27.99 11.53 -5.90
CA ALA A 204 -27.03 12.50 -5.36
C ALA A 204 -26.40 11.98 -4.06
N VAL A 205 -25.08 12.05 -3.97
CA VAL A 205 -24.30 11.62 -2.80
C VAL A 205 -23.34 12.73 -2.38
N ARG A 206 -23.23 12.93 -1.08
CA ARG A 206 -22.23 13.79 -0.47
C ARG A 206 -21.07 12.93 -0.01
N VAL A 207 -19.85 13.26 -0.44
CA VAL A 207 -18.64 12.51 -0.14
C VAL A 207 -17.67 13.41 0.58
N VAL A 208 -17.12 12.93 1.70
CA VAL A 208 -15.95 13.54 2.34
C VAL A 208 -14.74 12.74 1.91
N TYR A 209 -13.67 13.43 1.51
CA TYR A 209 -12.40 12.79 1.17
C TYR A 209 -11.38 13.08 2.28
N GLN A 210 -10.89 12.02 2.91
CA GLN A 210 -9.79 12.10 3.87
C GLN A 210 -8.47 12.00 3.12
N ASP A 211 -7.61 13.00 3.25
CA ASP A 211 -6.26 12.92 2.69
C ASP A 211 -5.45 11.86 3.42
N ALA A 212 -4.75 11.02 2.65
CA ALA A 212 -3.74 10.14 3.22
C ALA A 212 -2.43 10.93 3.36
N CYS A 213 -1.90 11.07 4.58
CA CYS A 213 -0.69 11.87 4.85
C CYS A 213 0.50 11.49 3.95
N HIS A 214 0.69 10.18 3.70
CA HIS A 214 1.76 9.68 2.83
C HIS A 214 1.55 10.04 1.35
N LEU A 215 0.30 10.17 0.90
CA LEU A 215 -0.02 10.60 -0.46
C LEU A 215 0.19 12.12 -0.58
N ALA A 216 -0.35 12.87 0.38
CA ALA A 216 -0.38 14.32 0.37
C ALA A 216 1.01 14.96 0.63
N HIS A 217 1.79 14.43 1.59
CA HIS A 217 3.10 14.97 1.95
C HIS A 217 4.25 14.16 1.36
N GLY A 218 4.16 12.82 1.41
CA GLY A 218 5.21 11.93 0.92
C GLY A 218 5.28 11.89 -0.60
N GLN A 219 4.13 11.78 -1.27
CA GLN A 219 4.06 11.73 -2.74
C GLN A 219 3.66 13.06 -3.39
N ARG A 220 3.22 14.05 -2.60
CA ARG A 220 2.75 15.38 -3.05
C ARG A 220 1.58 15.31 -4.03
N ILE A 221 0.67 14.36 -3.79
CA ILE A 221 -0.54 14.13 -4.59
C ILE A 221 -1.74 14.52 -3.74
N ARG A 222 -2.46 15.57 -4.15
CA ARG A 222 -3.62 16.12 -3.43
C ARG A 222 -4.81 16.38 -4.34
N ALA A 223 -4.54 16.87 -5.55
CA ALA A 223 -5.58 17.28 -6.49
C ALA A 223 -6.20 16.09 -7.24
N GLN A 224 -5.39 15.07 -7.56
CA GLN A 224 -5.75 13.97 -8.43
C GLN A 224 -6.92 13.14 -7.88
N PRO A 225 -6.91 12.67 -6.60
CA PRO A 225 -8.06 11.94 -6.05
C PRO A 225 -9.36 12.76 -6.05
N ARG A 226 -9.27 14.06 -5.71
CA ARG A 226 -10.42 14.97 -5.69
C ARG A 226 -10.98 15.23 -7.08
N ALA A 227 -10.10 15.40 -8.07
CA ALA A 227 -10.50 15.59 -9.46
C ALA A 227 -11.28 14.39 -9.98
N LEU A 228 -10.83 13.16 -9.66
CA LEU A 228 -11.56 11.94 -10.00
C LEU A 228 -12.94 11.89 -9.35
N LEU A 229 -13.05 12.22 -8.06
CA LEU A 229 -14.33 12.24 -7.35
C LEU A 229 -15.30 13.28 -7.91
N ARG A 230 -14.81 14.50 -8.20
CA ARG A 230 -15.62 15.60 -8.76
C ARG A 230 -16.10 15.32 -10.20
N ALA A 231 -15.40 14.46 -10.94
CA ALA A 231 -15.81 14.09 -12.28
C ALA A 231 -16.99 13.10 -12.32
N ILE A 232 -17.37 12.51 -11.18
CA ILE A 232 -18.50 11.57 -11.09
C ILE A 232 -19.79 12.38 -10.96
N GLU A 233 -20.69 12.21 -11.93
CA GLU A 233 -21.97 12.91 -11.91
C GLU A 233 -22.83 12.45 -10.72
N GLY A 234 -23.40 13.40 -9.99
CA GLY A 234 -24.17 13.14 -8.78
C GLY A 234 -23.33 13.03 -7.50
N VAL A 235 -22.00 13.19 -7.57
CA VAL A 235 -21.14 13.35 -6.39
C VAL A 235 -20.97 14.84 -6.05
N THR A 236 -21.24 15.20 -4.80
CA THR A 236 -20.85 16.48 -4.21
C THR A 236 -19.73 16.23 -3.20
N LEU A 237 -18.53 16.72 -3.49
CA LEU A 237 -17.45 16.68 -2.52
C LEU A 237 -17.70 17.73 -1.43
N VAL A 238 -17.63 17.31 -0.16
CA VAL A 238 -17.82 18.16 1.01
C VAL A 238 -16.49 18.22 1.75
N ASP A 239 -16.03 19.43 2.02
CA ASP A 239 -14.85 19.66 2.84
C ASP A 239 -15.22 19.57 4.33
N ILE A 240 -14.26 19.15 5.16
CA ILE A 240 -14.36 19.13 6.62
C ILE A 240 -13.27 20.02 7.20
N GLU A 241 -13.53 20.61 8.37
CA GLU A 241 -12.48 21.22 9.19
C GLU A 241 -11.44 20.15 9.55
N ASP A 242 -10.15 20.51 9.52
CA ASP A 242 -9.01 19.62 9.79
C ASP A 242 -8.96 18.34 8.93
N ALA A 243 -9.19 18.47 7.62
CA ALA A 243 -9.09 17.35 6.67
C ALA A 243 -7.66 16.80 6.43
N GLU A 244 -6.63 17.43 7.05
CA GLU A 244 -5.20 17.11 6.89
C GLU A 244 -4.56 16.52 8.16
#